data_AF-A0A933E5L3-F1
#
_entry.id   AF-A0A933E5L3-F1
#
_cell.length_a   1.000
_cell.length_b   1.000
_cell.length_c   1.000
_cell.angle_alpha   90.00
_cell.angle_beta   90.00
_cell.angle_gamma   90.00
#
_symmetry.space_group_name_H-M   'P 1'
#
loop_
_entity.id
_entity.type
_entity.pdbx_description
1 polymer ?
#
loop_
_entity_poly.entity_id
_entity_poly.type
_entity_poly.pdbx_seq_one_letter_code
_entity_poly.pdbx_strand_id
1 'polypeptide(L)'
;MMPNRLQANWPAIKPKILSRWNELSETELETTAGDFGRVVELIRNRYKQGRSPISVEAKIYDWILQELNEIEHQEIATPLRGSR
;
A
#
# COMPACT_ATOMS: atom_id res chain seq x y z
N MET A 1 -3.94 19.90 3.22
CA MET A 1 -4.12 18.44 3.14
C MET A 1 -2.88 17.89 2.46
N MET A 2 -2.10 17.04 3.13
CA MET A 2 -0.96 16.38 2.48
C MET A 2 -1.49 15.51 1.33
N PRO A 3 -0.84 15.50 0.15
CA PRO A 3 -1.18 14.54 -0.89
C PRO A 3 -1.04 13.13 -0.31
N ASN A 4 -2.06 12.31 -0.50
CA ASN A 4 -2.08 10.95 0.01
C ASN A 4 -0.99 10.16 -0.75
N ARG A 5 0.20 9.99 -0.15
CA ARG A 5 1.38 9.35 -0.79
C ARG A 5 1.04 7.99 -1.38
N LEU A 6 0.08 7.29 -0.76
CA LEU A 6 -0.46 6.04 -1.25
C LEU A 6 -1.21 6.18 -2.58
N GLN A 7 -1.99 7.24 -2.77
CA GLN A 7 -2.69 7.50 -4.04
C GLN A 7 -1.70 7.84 -5.15
N ALA A 8 -0.68 8.63 -4.85
CA ALA A 8 0.36 9.01 -5.82
C ALA A 8 1.12 7.77 -6.34
N ASN A 9 1.40 6.82 -5.46
CA ASN A 9 2.12 5.59 -5.77
C ASN A 9 1.19 4.37 -5.95
N TRP A 10 -0.12 4.59 -6.10
CA TRP A 10 -1.12 3.51 -6.11
C TRP A 10 -0.85 2.43 -7.17
N PRO A 11 -0.51 2.78 -8.43
CA PRO A 11 -0.20 1.78 -9.45
C PRO A 11 1.00 0.89 -9.09
N ALA A 12 1.98 1.42 -8.36
CA ALA A 12 3.20 0.70 -8.00
C ALA A 12 2.99 -0.19 -6.77
N ILE A 13 2.22 0.26 -5.77
CA ILE A 13 2.00 -0.48 -4.52
C ILE A 13 0.83 -1.46 -4.58
N LYS A 14 -0.20 -1.21 -5.41
CA LYS A 14 -1.34 -2.11 -5.64
C LYS A 14 -0.92 -3.58 -5.87
N PRO A 15 -0.02 -3.90 -6.82
CA PRO A 15 0.39 -5.29 -7.06
C PRO A 15 1.13 -5.91 -5.86
N LYS A 16 1.89 -5.10 -5.09
CA LYS A 16 2.56 -5.56 -3.88
C LYS A 16 1.55 -5.93 -2.78
N ILE A 17 0.51 -5.10 -2.60
CA ILE A 17 -0.59 -5.38 -1.66
C ILE A 17 -1.29 -6.68 -2.06
N LEU A 18 -1.66 -6.85 -3.34
CA LEU A 18 -2.30 -8.08 -3.81
C LEU A 18 -1.42 -9.32 -3.60
N SER A 19 -0.12 -9.22 -3.87
CA SER A 19 0.83 -10.32 -3.65
C SER A 19 1.05 -10.64 -2.17
N ARG A 20 1.01 -9.64 -1.29
CA ARG A 20 1.16 -9.82 0.16
C ARG A 20 -0.09 -10.44 0.78
N TRP A 21 -1.26 -10.06 0.29
CA TRP A 21 -2.57 -10.46 0.77
C TRP A 21 -3.38 -11.12 -0.35
N ASN A 22 -2.97 -12.34 -0.71
CA ASN A 22 -3.54 -13.15 -1.81
C ASN A 22 -5.06 -13.45 -1.71
N GLU A 23 -5.72 -13.13 -0.59
CA GLU A 23 -7.18 -13.31 -0.43
C GLU A 23 -7.98 -12.05 -0.79
N LEU A 24 -7.30 -10.93 -1.06
CA LEU A 24 -7.91 -9.71 -1.56
C LEU A 24 -8.05 -9.80 -3.08
N SER A 25 -9.23 -9.44 -3.59
CA SER A 25 -9.40 -9.28 -5.03
C SER A 25 -8.92 -7.90 -5.48
N GLU A 26 -8.49 -7.84 -6.75
CA GLU A 26 -8.13 -6.57 -7.40
C GLU A 26 -9.31 -5.59 -7.37
N THR A 27 -10.53 -6.07 -7.64
CA THR A 27 -11.74 -5.25 -7.62
C THR A 27 -12.02 -4.65 -6.25
N GLU A 28 -11.89 -5.41 -5.17
CA GLU A 28 -12.04 -4.89 -3.80
C GLU A 28 -11.01 -3.80 -3.51
N LEU A 29 -9.76 -4.02 -3.92
CA LEU A 29 -8.71 -3.02 -3.73
C LEU A 29 -8.97 -1.75 -4.53
N GLU A 30 -9.49 -1.84 -5.76
CA GLU A 30 -9.83 -0.69 -6.59
C GLU A 30 -10.90 0.20 -5.97
N THR A 31 -11.86 -0.37 -5.22
CA THR A 31 -12.90 0.43 -4.54
C THR A 31 -12.33 1.40 -3.50
N THR A 32 -11.11 1.14 -3.01
CA THR A 32 -10.44 2.02 -2.05
C THR A 32 -9.83 3.26 -2.69
N ALA A 33 -9.62 3.26 -4.02
CA ALA A 33 -9.01 4.34 -4.77
C ALA A 33 -7.69 4.87 -4.16
N GLY A 34 -6.90 3.97 -3.56
CA GLY A 34 -5.65 4.32 -2.89
C GLY A 34 -5.81 5.13 -1.60
N ASP A 35 -7.02 5.19 -1.03
CA ASP A 35 -7.22 5.77 0.30
C ASP A 35 -6.64 4.86 1.38
N PHE A 36 -5.70 5.40 2.15
CA PHE A 36 -4.96 4.66 3.16
C PHE A 36 -5.87 4.03 4.21
N GLY A 37 -6.85 4.80 4.72
CA GLY A 37 -7.76 4.31 5.76
C GLY A 37 -8.61 3.15 5.25
N ARG A 38 -9.17 3.29 4.03
CA ARG A 38 -10.00 2.25 3.42
C ARG A 38 -9.22 0.99 3.08
N VAL A 39 -7.97 1.12 2.63
CA VAL A 39 -7.09 -0.05 2.37
C VAL A 39 -6.80 -0.81 3.66
N VAL A 40 -6.41 -0.12 4.73
CA VAL A 40 -6.13 -0.76 6.02
C VAL A 40 -7.37 -1.45 6.57
N GLU A 41 -8.53 -0.79 6.50
CA GLU A 41 -9.79 -1.34 6.96
C GLU A 41 -10.20 -2.60 6.16
N LEU A 42 -10.05 -2.56 4.83
CA LEU A 42 -10.32 -3.71 3.96
C LEU A 42 -9.45 -4.92 4.33
N ILE A 43 -8.12 -4.71 4.47
CA ILE A 43 -7.18 -5.76 4.86
C ILE A 43 -7.53 -6.31 6.24
N ARG A 44 -7.84 -5.43 7.20
CA ARG A 44 -8.22 -5.83 8.57
C ARG A 44 -9.47 -6.71 8.55
N ASN A 45 -10.52 -6.26 7.86
CA ASN A 45 -11.80 -6.96 7.81
C ASN A 45 -11.68 -8.36 7.17
N ARG A 46 -10.76 -8.51 6.21
CA ARG A 46 -10.49 -9.80 5.55
C ARG A 46 -9.72 -10.78 6.43
N TYR A 47 -8.66 -10.32 7.11
CA TYR A 47 -7.69 -11.23 7.77
C TYR A 47 -7.83 -11.34 9.29
N LYS A 48 -8.54 -10.42 9.95
CA LYS A 48 -8.68 -10.43 11.42
C LYS A 48 -10.06 -9.91 11.84
N GLN A 49 -11.02 -10.84 11.96
CA GLN A 49 -12.33 -10.54 12.55
C GLN A 49 -12.33 -10.53 14.10
N GLY A 50 -11.19 -10.77 14.79
CA GLY A 50 -11.21 -10.99 16.26
C GLY A 50 -9.93 -10.74 17.05
N ARG A 51 -8.93 -10.00 16.55
CA ARG A 51 -7.77 -9.57 17.36
C ARG A 51 -7.82 -8.07 17.62
N SER A 52 -7.22 -7.63 18.74
CA SER A 52 -7.19 -6.23 19.18
C SER A 52 -6.78 -5.30 18.02
N PRO A 53 -7.69 -4.39 17.59
CA PRO A 53 -7.63 -3.71 16.28
C PRO A 53 -6.37 -2.86 16.11
N ILE A 54 -5.92 -2.22 17.18
CA ILE A 54 -4.83 -1.25 17.17
C ILE A 54 -3.50 -1.88 16.70
N SER A 55 -3.20 -3.09 17.18
CA SER A 55 -1.91 -3.75 16.89
C SER A 55 -1.79 -4.30 15.47
N VAL A 56 -2.92 -4.58 14.81
CA VAL A 56 -2.95 -5.13 13.45
C VAL A 56 -2.93 -3.98 12.45
N GLU A 57 -3.75 -2.95 12.69
CA GLU A 57 -3.77 -1.74 11.86
C GLU A 57 -2.39 -1.08 11.81
N ALA A 58 -1.73 -0.92 12.95
CA ALA A 58 -0.37 -0.36 13.01
C ALA A 58 0.62 -1.17 12.14
N LYS A 59 0.53 -2.51 12.16
CA LYS A 59 1.42 -3.36 11.34
C LYS A 59 1.13 -3.26 9.84
N ILE A 60 -0.15 -3.15 9.47
CA ILE A 60 -0.54 -2.93 8.06
C ILE A 60 -0.04 -1.55 7.62
N TYR A 61 -0.24 -0.54 8.47
CA TYR A 61 0.19 0.83 8.25
C TYR A 61 1.70 0.93 8.05
N ASP A 62 2.48 0.38 8.97
CA ASP A 62 3.95 0.38 8.93
C ASP A 62 4.46 -0.33 7.67
N TRP A 63 3.88 -1.47 7.31
CA TRP A 63 4.28 -2.19 6.10
C TRP A 63 4.00 -1.36 4.83
N ILE A 64 2.80 -0.78 4.70
CA ILE A 64 2.45 0.04 3.53
C ILE A 64 3.39 1.25 3.44
N LEU A 65 3.69 1.91 4.56
CA LEU A 65 4.63 3.03 4.59
C LEU A 65 6.05 2.63 4.19
N GLN A 66 6.52 1.46 4.65
CA GLN A 66 7.83 0.96 4.26
C GLN A 66 7.90 0.73 2.75
N GLU A 67 6.90 0.07 2.17
CA GLU A 67 6.85 -0.19 0.72
C GLU A 67 6.77 1.11 -0.10
N LEU A 68 6.04 2.11 0.38
CA LEU A 68 6.00 3.44 -0.23
C LEU A 68 7.38 4.12 -0.22
N ASN A 69 8.07 4.08 0.92
CA ASN A 69 9.42 4.63 1.00
C ASN A 69 10.37 3.90 0.04
N GLU A 70 10.28 2.57 -0.07
CA GLU A 70 11.11 1.80 -1.01
C GLU A 70 10.82 2.17 -2.47
N ILE A 71 9.55 2.35 -2.85
CA ILE A 71 9.17 2.79 -4.21
C ILE A 71 9.75 4.18 -4.50
N GLU A 72 9.55 5.13 -3.59
CA GLU A 72 10.05 6.51 -3.75
C GLU A 72 11.58 6.55 -3.79
N HIS A 73 12.28 5.72 -3.01
CA HIS A 73 13.74 5.64 -3.05
C HIS A 73 14.29 4.96 -4.31
N GLN A 74 13.56 4.00 -4.90
CA GLN A 74 13.95 3.36 -6.16
C GLN A 74 13.84 4.31 -7.37
N GLU A 75 12.88 5.24 -7.35
CA GLU A 75 12.76 6.26 -8.40
C GLU A 75 13.95 7.24 -8.38
N ILE A 76 14.50 7.56 -7.21
CA ILE A 76 15.68 8.43 -7.06
C ILE A 76 16.97 7.72 -7.48
N ALA A 77 17.03 6.39 -7.34
CA ALA A 77 18.19 5.57 -7.66
C ALA A 77 18.27 5.14 -9.13
N THR A 78 17.32 5.55 -9.98
CA THR A 78 17.44 5.36 -11.43
C THR A 78 18.21 6.55 -12.00
N PRO A 79 19.54 6.46 -12.24
CA PRO A 79 20.20 7.49 -13.01
C PRO A 79 19.51 7.54 -14.37
N LEU A 80 19.06 8.74 -14.76
CA LEU A 80 18.83 9.05 -16.16
C LEU A 80 20.01 8.45 -16.92
N ARG A 81 19.74 7.40 -17.71
CA ARG A 81 20.71 6.82 -18.63
C ARG A 81 20.91 7.86 -19.73
N GLY A 82 21.65 8.90 -19.36
CA GLY A 82 22.17 9.89 -20.26
C GLY A 82 23.10 9.18 -21.22
N SER A 83 22.86 9.45 -22.50
CA SER A 83 23.87 9.52 -23.53
C SER A 83 24.61 8.21 -23.84
N ARG A 84 24.20 7.59 -24.94
CA ARG A 84 25.04 7.50 -26.15
C ARG A 84 24.21 7.13 -27.35
#